data_AF-A0A1C4BSH3-F1
#
_entry.id   AF-A0A1C4BSH3-F1
#
_cell.length_a   1.000
_cell.length_b   1.000
_cell.length_c   1.000
_cell.angle_alpha   90.00
_cell.angle_beta   90.00
_cell.angle_gamma   90.00
#
_symmetry.space_group_name_H-M   'P 1'
#
loop_
_entity.id
_entity.type
_entity.pdbx_description
1 polymer ?
#
loop_
_entity_poly.entity_id
_entity_poly.type
_entity_poly.pdbx_seq_one_letter_code
_entity_poly.pdbx_strand_id
1 'polypeptide(L)'
;WEVDKEKANEIRLSHWGKKVYTRRKETIERSFADAKQHHGHRYARFRGRAQVQMQCLLAATAQNIKKIAIKLFLLRFFRLFFNLFNKIQIKNPIYGLNKKINPELYRGLLLI
;
A
#
# COMPACT_ATOMS: atom_id res chain seq x y z
N TRP A 1 -3.01 -25.50 -12.57
CA TRP A 1 -2.10 -25.39 -11.41
C TRP A 1 -0.64 -25.38 -11.81
N GLU A 2 -0.13 -26.37 -12.55
CA GLU A 2 1.29 -26.37 -12.93
C GLU A 2 1.67 -25.18 -13.83
N VAL A 3 0.84 -24.90 -14.85
CA VAL A 3 1.00 -23.73 -15.73
C VAL A 3 0.98 -22.41 -14.94
N ASP A 4 0.09 -22.30 -13.94
CA ASP A 4 0.01 -21.11 -13.09
C ASP A 4 1.27 -20.94 -12.22
N LYS A 5 1.82 -22.05 -11.73
CA LYS A 5 3.06 -22.10 -10.95
C LYS A 5 4.25 -21.68 -11.82
N GLU A 6 4.33 -22.15 -13.05
CA GLU A 6 5.37 -21.77 -14.02
C GLU A 6 5.30 -20.28 -14.34
N LYS A 7 4.11 -19.77 -14.66
CA LYS A 7 3.90 -18.33 -14.91
C LYS A 7 4.30 -17.47 -13.71
N ALA A 8 3.95 -17.87 -12.50
CA ALA A 8 4.38 -17.18 -11.28
C ALA A 8 5.92 -17.22 -11.12
N ASN A 9 6.55 -18.32 -11.50
CA ASN A 9 8.00 -18.48 -11.45
C ASN A 9 8.71 -17.58 -12.46
N GLU A 10 8.22 -17.49 -13.69
CA GLU A 10 8.71 -16.56 -14.72
C GLU A 10 8.63 -15.11 -14.23
N ILE A 11 7.48 -14.70 -13.67
CA ILE A 11 7.31 -13.36 -13.11
C ILE A 11 8.31 -13.11 -11.99
N ARG A 12 8.51 -14.07 -11.07
CA ARG A 12 9.46 -13.97 -9.96
C ARG A 12 10.91 -13.82 -10.46
N LEU A 13 11.28 -14.55 -11.51
CA LEU A 13 12.63 -14.55 -12.07
C LEU A 13 12.91 -13.35 -12.98
N SER A 14 11.88 -12.68 -13.48
CA SER A 14 12.00 -11.43 -14.24
C SER A 14 12.76 -10.35 -13.46
N HIS A 15 13.38 -9.41 -14.18
CA HIS A 15 14.11 -8.29 -13.57
C HIS A 15 13.21 -7.48 -12.61
N TRP A 16 11.98 -7.19 -13.02
CA TRP A 16 11.01 -6.49 -12.19
C TRP A 16 10.59 -7.31 -10.96
N GLY A 17 10.35 -8.61 -11.14
CA GLY A 17 10.00 -9.53 -10.06
C GLY A 17 11.06 -9.57 -8.96
N LYS A 18 12.34 -9.66 -9.34
CA LYS A 18 13.47 -9.58 -8.40
C LYS A 18 13.49 -8.26 -7.62
N LYS A 19 13.32 -7.12 -8.30
CA LYS A 19 13.27 -5.79 -7.65
C LYS A 19 12.09 -5.65 -6.68
N VAL A 20 10.93 -6.18 -7.03
CA VAL A 20 9.75 -6.20 -6.15
C VAL A 20 9.96 -7.14 -4.97
N TYR A 21 10.55 -8.32 -5.20
CA TYR A 21 10.83 -9.30 -4.16
C TYR A 21 11.76 -8.74 -3.09
N THR A 22 12.82 -8.01 -3.46
CA THR A 22 13.73 -7.35 -2.49
C THR A 22 12.97 -6.42 -1.53
N ARG A 23 12.12 -5.54 -2.05
CA ARG A 23 11.31 -4.62 -1.22
C ARG A 23 10.25 -5.36 -0.40
N ARG A 24 9.66 -6.42 -0.95
CA ARG A 24 8.69 -7.26 -0.24
C ARG A 24 9.32 -7.97 0.93
N LYS A 25 10.54 -8.50 0.79
CA LYS A 25 11.28 -9.16 1.87
C LYS A 25 11.35 -8.25 3.09
N GLU A 26 11.82 -7.02 2.93
CA GLU A 26 11.94 -6.04 4.02
C GLU A 26 10.58 -5.69 4.66
N THR A 27 9.54 -5.54 3.84
CA THR A 27 8.19 -5.21 4.33
C THR A 27 7.56 -6.38 5.09
N ILE A 28 7.77 -7.60 4.60
CA ILE A 28 7.27 -8.85 5.19
C ILE A 28 7.95 -9.09 6.54
N GLU A 29 9.28 -8.97 6.61
CA GLU A 29 10.02 -9.12 7.87
C GLU A 29 9.53 -8.14 8.94
N ARG A 30 9.30 -6.88 8.57
CA ARG A 30 8.73 -5.88 9.49
C ARG A 30 7.31 -6.26 9.93
N SER A 31 6.47 -6.73 9.02
CA SER A 31 5.11 -7.20 9.36
C SER A 31 5.13 -8.39 10.34
N PHE A 32 6.08 -9.32 10.17
CA PHE A 32 6.26 -10.44 11.09
C PHE A 32 6.78 -9.98 12.46
N ALA A 33 7.71 -9.03 12.49
CA ALA A 33 8.18 -8.43 13.74
C ALA A 33 7.02 -7.75 14.50
N ASP A 34 6.18 -6.99 13.81
CA ASP A 34 5.00 -6.35 14.40
C ASP A 34 3.99 -7.38 14.90
N ALA A 35 3.76 -8.46 14.14
CA ALA A 35 2.88 -9.54 14.55
C ALA A 35 3.40 -10.29 15.79
N LYS A 36 4.72 -10.50 15.86
CA LYS A 36 5.40 -11.08 17.01
C LYS A 36 5.25 -10.20 18.25
N GLN A 37 5.43 -8.89 18.12
CA GLN A 37 5.43 -7.97 19.25
C GLN A 37 4.02 -7.58 19.72
N HIS A 38 3.11 -7.26 18.79
CA HIS A 38 1.81 -6.68 19.10
C HIS A 38 0.65 -7.69 19.09
N HIS A 39 0.79 -8.82 18.40
CA HIS A 39 -0.28 -9.82 18.25
C HIS A 39 0.03 -11.15 18.95
N GLY A 40 1.08 -11.19 19.76
CA GLY A 40 1.41 -12.33 20.61
C GLY A 40 1.89 -13.57 19.84
N HIS A 41 2.48 -13.40 18.66
CA HIS A 41 3.01 -14.51 17.85
C HIS A 41 4.40 -15.00 18.32
N ARG A 42 4.84 -14.63 19.54
CA ARG A 42 6.07 -15.19 20.14
C ARG A 42 5.95 -16.68 20.43
N TYR A 43 4.75 -17.12 20.80
CA TYR A 43 4.45 -18.50 21.12
C TYR A 43 3.07 -18.88 20.57
N ALA A 44 2.85 -20.17 20.33
CA ALA A 44 1.52 -20.68 20.04
C ALA A 44 0.65 -20.55 21.29
N ARG A 45 -0.32 -19.62 21.28
CA ARG A 45 -1.19 -19.36 22.44
C ARG A 45 -2.36 -20.34 22.54
N PHE A 46 -2.72 -20.97 21.43
CA PHE A 46 -3.84 -21.90 21.33
C PHE A 46 -3.33 -23.31 21.02
N ARG A 47 -4.12 -24.33 21.38
CA ARG A 47 -3.83 -25.72 21.07
C ARG A 47 -4.45 -26.11 19.74
N GLY A 48 -3.68 -26.84 18.93
CA GLY A 48 -4.13 -27.33 17.63
C GLY A 48 -3.97 -26.30 16.50
N ARG A 49 -3.72 -26.81 15.30
CA ARG A 49 -3.39 -26.02 14.11
C ARG A 49 -4.48 -25.00 13.75
N ALA A 50 -5.75 -25.41 13.82
CA ALA A 50 -6.87 -24.57 13.39
C ALA A 50 -6.99 -23.28 14.23
N GLN A 51 -6.82 -23.39 15.55
CA GLN A 51 -6.93 -22.23 16.44
C GLN A 51 -5.74 -21.27 16.28
N VAL A 52 -4.53 -21.79 16.13
CA VAL A 52 -3.34 -20.97 15.84
C VAL A 52 -3.48 -20.28 14.48
N GLN A 53 -3.99 -20.98 13.46
CA GLN A 53 -4.27 -20.38 12.15
C GLN A 53 -5.30 -19.26 12.25
N MET A 54 -6.37 -19.45 13.00
CA MET A 54 -7.39 -18.43 13.22
C MET A 54 -6.79 -17.17 13.85
N GLN A 55 -5.94 -17.30 14.88
CA GLN A 55 -5.22 -16.18 15.47
C GLN A 55 -4.38 -15.43 14.43
N CYS A 56 -3.57 -16.15 13.66
CA CYS A 56 -2.71 -15.56 12.64
C CYS A 56 -3.51 -14.82 11.57
N LEU A 57 -4.61 -15.40 11.10
CA LEU A 57 -5.48 -14.82 10.08
C LEU A 57 -6.19 -13.57 10.58
N LEU A 58 -6.70 -13.58 11.82
CA LEU A 58 -7.33 -12.41 12.43
C LEU A 58 -6.33 -11.26 12.61
N ALA A 59 -5.12 -11.55 13.10
CA ALA A 59 -4.06 -10.57 13.23
C ALA A 59 -3.66 -9.96 11.88
N ALA A 60 -3.44 -10.80 10.86
CA ALA A 60 -3.14 -10.35 9.51
C ALA A 60 -4.27 -9.49 8.91
N THR A 61 -5.53 -9.88 9.14
CA THR A 61 -6.70 -9.13 8.68
C THR A 61 -6.74 -7.74 9.32
N ALA A 62 -6.54 -7.65 10.63
CA ALA A 62 -6.49 -6.36 11.33
C ALA A 62 -5.35 -5.46 10.82
N GLN A 63 -4.15 -6.02 10.61
CA GLN A 63 -3.01 -5.29 10.03
C GLN A 63 -3.32 -4.79 8.61
N ASN A 64 -3.97 -5.59 7.78
CA ASN A 64 -4.37 -5.21 6.43
C ASN A 64 -5.41 -4.09 6.43
N ILE A 65 -6.41 -4.16 7.30
CA ILE A 65 -7.42 -3.09 7.47
C ILE A 65 -6.75 -1.78 7.87
N LYS A 66 -5.86 -1.81 8.87
CA LYS A 66 -5.08 -0.62 9.30
C LYS A 66 -4.31 -0.02 8.13
N LYS A 67 -3.64 -0.85 7.33
CA LYS A 67 -2.87 -0.39 6.16
C LYS A 67 -3.75 0.25 5.08
N ILE A 68 -4.93 -0.31 4.82
CA ILE A 68 -5.90 0.26 3.88
C ILE A 68 -6.41 1.60 4.39
N ALA A 69 -6.82 1.68 5.67
CA ALA A 69 -7.31 2.91 6.28
C ALA A 69 -6.28 4.05 6.19
N ILE A 70 -5.00 3.77 6.51
CA ILE A 70 -3.91 4.76 6.41
C ILE A 70 -3.73 5.23 4.97
N LYS A 71 -3.75 4.32 3.99
CA LYS A 71 -3.63 4.71 2.57
C LYS A 71 -4.80 5.58 2.11
N LEU A 72 -6.03 5.21 2.44
CA LEU A 72 -7.22 5.99 2.09
C LEU A 72 -7.18 7.38 2.74
N PHE A 73 -6.76 7.46 4.00
CA PHE A 73 -6.58 8.74 4.69
C PHE A 73 -5.55 9.61 3.99
N LEU A 74 -4.37 9.07 3.65
CA LEU A 74 -3.32 9.81 2.95
C LEU A 74 -3.78 10.30 1.56
N LEU A 75 -4.50 9.47 0.80
CA LEU A 75 -5.05 9.85 -0.49
C LEU A 75 -6.09 10.97 -0.34
N ARG A 76 -6.98 10.87 0.66
CA ARG A 76 -7.98 11.91 0.95
C ARG A 76 -7.31 13.21 1.38
N PHE A 77 -6.31 13.13 2.26
CA PHE A 77 -5.55 14.27 2.73
C PHE A 77 -4.82 14.96 1.57
N PHE A 78 -4.14 14.20 0.72
CA PHE A 78 -3.46 14.72 -0.46
C PHE A 78 -4.43 15.41 -1.42
N ARG A 79 -5.61 14.82 -1.65
CA ARG A 79 -6.66 15.42 -2.48
C ARG A 79 -7.18 16.73 -1.89
N LEU A 80 -7.45 16.77 -0.59
CA LEU A 80 -7.89 17.99 0.10
C LEU A 80 -6.83 19.08 0.04
N PHE A 81 -5.56 18.73 0.29
CA PHE A 81 -4.43 19.63 0.19
C PHE A 81 -4.30 20.22 -1.21
N PHE A 82 -4.35 19.38 -2.25
CA PHE A 82 -4.29 19.81 -3.64
C PHE A 82 -5.46 20.74 -4.00
N ASN A 83 -6.68 20.39 -3.58
CA ASN A 83 -7.86 21.24 -3.77
C ASN A 83 -7.72 22.60 -3.07
N LEU A 84 -7.16 22.62 -1.85
CA LEU A 84 -6.92 23.85 -1.10
C LEU A 84 -5.86 24.72 -1.77
N PHE A 85 -4.74 24.12 -2.20
CA PHE A 85 -3.68 24.81 -2.92
C PHE A 85 -4.22 25.46 -4.21
N ASN A 86 -4.97 24.70 -5.03
CA ASN A 86 -5.60 25.24 -6.23
C ASN A 86 -6.56 26.40 -5.91
N LYS A 87 -7.36 26.28 -4.84
CA LYS A 87 -8.28 27.36 -4.43
C LYS A 87 -7.54 28.62 -3.99
N ILE A 88 -6.38 28.49 -3.32
CA ILE A 88 -5.52 29.61 -2.94
C ILE A 88 -4.92 30.28 -4.17
N GLN A 89 -4.40 29.50 -5.13
CA GLN A 89 -3.89 30.03 -6.40
C GLN A 89 -4.97 30.75 -7.22
N ILE A 90 -6.22 30.28 -7.18
CA ILE A 90 -7.36 30.96 -7.82
C ILE A 90 -7.71 32.28 -7.11
N LYS A 91 -7.68 32.31 -5.77
CA LYS A 91 -8.05 33.49 -4.97
C LYS A 91 -6.98 34.58 -4.95
N ASN A 92 -5.70 34.19 -4.96
CA ASN A 92 -4.55 35.08 -5.06
C ASN A 92 -3.75 34.70 -6.30
N PRO A 93 -4.26 35.02 -7.51
CA PRO A 93 -3.53 34.74 -8.72
C PRO A 93 -2.25 35.57 -8.68
N ILE A 94 -1.09 34.90 -8.63
CA ILE A 94 0.18 35.57 -8.88
C ILE A 94 0.16 35.93 -10.37
N TYR A 95 -0.12 37.20 -10.67
CA TYR A 95 -0.12 37.75 -12.02
C TYR A 95 1.28 37.51 -12.64
N GLY A 96 1.40 36.45 -13.45
CA GLY A 96 2.68 36.11 -14.11
C GLY A 96 2.87 34.66 -14.57
N LEU A 97 2.09 33.69 -14.07
CA LEU A 97 2.22 32.27 -14.46
C LEU A 97 1.05 31.74 -15.30
N ASN A 98 0.48 32.58 -16.19
CA ASN A 98 -0.45 32.11 -17.21
C ASN A 98 0.34 31.54 -18.41
N LYS A 99 1.03 30.41 -18.21
CA LYS A 99 1.55 29.58 -19.30
C LYS A 99 0.87 28.23 -19.25
N LYS A 100 -0.16 28.10 -20.11
CA LYS A 100 -0.72 26.86 -20.67
C LYS A 100 -0.61 25.64 -19.75
N ILE A 101 -1.54 25.54 -18.82
CA ILE A 101 -1.77 24.29 -18.10
C ILE A 101 -2.31 23.28 -19.14
N ASN A 102 -1.44 22.34 -19.55
CA ASN A 102 -1.78 21.32 -20.53
C ASN A 102 -2.78 20.32 -19.90
N PRO A 103 -4.02 20.17 -20.43
CA PRO A 103 -5.05 19.32 -19.85
C PRO A 103 -4.64 17.84 -19.69
N GLU A 104 -3.65 17.40 -20.48
CA GLU A 104 -3.03 16.08 -20.44
C GLU A 104 -2.46 15.71 -19.05
N LEU A 105 -2.01 16.68 -18.24
CA LEU A 105 -1.33 16.43 -16.97
C LEU A 105 -2.28 15.90 -15.86
N TYR A 106 -3.58 16.22 -15.94
CA TYR A 106 -4.58 15.77 -14.97
C TYR A 106 -5.21 14.43 -15.31
N ARG A 107 -5.01 13.92 -16.53
CA ARG A 107 -5.59 12.66 -16.98
C ARG A 107 -5.02 11.44 -16.22
N GLY A 108 -3.79 11.55 -15.69
CA GLY A 108 -3.16 10.54 -14.84
C GLY A 108 -3.64 10.51 -13.39
N LEU A 109 -4.29 11.57 -12.90
CA LEU A 109 -4.74 11.67 -11.50
C LEU A 109 -6.17 11.12 -11.29
N LEU A 110 -6.91 10.86 -12.37
CA LEU A 110 -8.29 10.37 -12.34
C LEU A 110 -8.40 8.84 -12.41
N LEU A 111 -7.28 8.14 -12.65
CA LEU A 111 -7.18 6.68 -12.79
C LEU A 111 -6.55 5.98 -11.57
N ILE A 112 -6.54 6.64 -10.41
CA ILE A 112 -6.25 6.05 -9.09
C ILE A 112 -7.47 6.28 -8.20
#